data_AF-A0A974BZC6-F1
#
_entry.id   AF-A0A974BZC6-F1
#
_cell.length_a   1.000
_cell.length_b   1.000
_cell.length_c   1.000
_cell.angle_alpha   90.00
_cell.angle_beta   90.00
_cell.angle_gamma   90.00
#
_symmetry.space_group_name_H-M   'P 1'
#
loop_
_entity.id
_entity.type
_entity.pdbx_description
1 polymer ?
#
loop_
_entity_poly.entity_id
_entity_poly.type
_entity_poly.pdbx_seq_one_letter_code
_entity_poly.pdbx_strand_id
1 'polypeptide(L)' 'MNCNTKFVVYLLTCLKCRIQYVGCLSRSLKCRMREHIHQITSGSKSTVVSRYFMECSGGDITQLMIQGV' A
#
# COMPACT_ATOMS: atom_id res chain seq x y z
N MET A 1 4.69 12.46 21.92
CA MET A 1 3.79 11.91 20.89
C MET A 1 4.17 10.46 20.66
N ASN A 2 3.44 9.52 21.23
CA ASN A 2 3.79 8.10 21.16
C ASN A 2 3.07 7.48 19.96
N CYS A 3 3.81 7.21 18.88
CA CYS A 3 3.35 6.58 17.63
C CYS A 3 2.98 5.08 17.81
N ASN A 4 2.17 4.75 18.81
CA ASN A 4 1.80 3.38 19.20
C ASN A 4 0.31 3.08 19.05
N THR A 5 -0.42 3.80 18.19
CA THR A 5 -1.77 3.40 17.79
C THR A 5 -1.68 2.13 16.93
N LYS A 6 -1.69 0.98 17.61
CA LYS A 6 -2.09 -0.29 17.00
C LYS A 6 -3.54 -0.09 16.56
N PHE A 7 -3.92 -0.55 15.37
CA PHE A 7 -5.25 -0.36 14.73
C PHE A 7 -5.45 0.93 13.94
N VAL A 8 -4.49 1.30 13.09
CA VAL A 8 -4.72 2.35 12.07
C VAL A 8 -5.32 1.70 10.82
N VAL A 9 -6.48 2.20 10.40
CA VAL A 9 -7.06 1.89 9.09
C VAL A 9 -6.34 2.74 8.05
N TYR A 10 -5.92 2.13 6.95
CA TYR A 10 -5.24 2.83 5.88
C TYR A 10 -5.91 2.54 4.53
N LEU A 11 -5.86 3.53 3.67
CA LEU A 11 -6.42 3.50 2.33
C LEU A 11 -5.28 3.60 1.32
N LEU A 12 -5.14 2.60 0.47
CA LEU A 12 -4.27 2.62 -0.70
C LEU A 12 -5.13 2.96 -1.91
N THR A 13 -4.80 4.02 -2.63
CA THR A 13 -5.50 4.40 -3.86
C THR A 13 -4.55 4.30 -5.03
N CYS A 14 -4.97 3.62 -6.09
CA CYS A 14 -4.25 3.66 -7.36
C CYS A 14 -4.72 4.86 -8.18
N LEU A 15 -3.84 5.80 -8.47
CA LEU A 15 -4.17 7.05 -9.17
C LEU A 15 -4.53 6.83 -10.64
N LYS A 16 -3.97 5.79 -11.27
CA LYS A 16 -4.23 5.46 -12.68
C LYS A 16 -5.67 5.05 -12.96
N CYS A 17 -6.26 4.26 -12.07
CA CYS A 17 -7.58 3.62 -12.24
C CYS A 17 -8.61 4.02 -11.16
N ARG A 18 -8.15 4.73 -10.12
CA ARG A 18 -8.91 5.17 -8.95
C ARG A 18 -9.53 4.05 -8.09
N ILE A 19 -9.02 2.83 -8.21
CA ILE A 19 -9.39 1.73 -7.29
C ILE A 19 -8.74 1.96 -5.93
N GLN A 20 -9.53 1.74 -4.88
CA GLN A 20 -9.12 1.92 -3.49
C GLN A 20 -9.11 0.58 -2.75
N TYR A 21 -8.09 0.38 -1.93
CA TYR A 21 -7.90 -0.80 -1.10
C TYR A 21 -7.79 -0.37 0.36
N VAL A 22 -8.74 -0.82 1.16
CA VAL A 22 -8.75 -0.59 2.61
C VAL A 22 -8.01 -1.72 3.28
N GLY A 23 -7.02 -1.39 4.11
CA GLY A 23 -6.36 -2.35 4.99
C GLY A 23 -6.45 -1.92 6.45
N CYS A 24 -6.37 -2.89 7.34
CA CYS A 24 -6.25 -2.68 8.77
C CYS A 24 -4.87 -3.14 9.25
N LEU A 25 -4.19 -2.32 10.05
CA LEU A 25 -2.85 -2.60 10.55
C LEU A 25 -2.81 -2.71 12.07
N SER A 26 -2.32 -3.85 12.55
CA SER A 26 -1.92 -4.03 13.95
C SER A 26 -0.48 -3.56 14.24
N ARG A 27 0.33 -3.34 13.19
CA ARG A 27 1.74 -2.89 13.23
C ARG A 27 1.91 -1.45 12.71
N SER A 28 3.08 -0.86 12.92
CA SER A 28 3.37 0.52 12.48
C SER A 28 3.18 0.70 10.96
N LEU A 29 2.34 1.68 10.58
CA LEU A 29 2.00 2.04 9.19
C LEU A 29 3.26 2.08 8.31
N LYS A 30 4.30 2.79 8.78
CA LYS A 30 5.57 2.97 8.05
C LYS A 30 6.26 1.67 7.63
N CYS A 31 6.22 0.62 8.46
CA CYS A 31 6.83 -0.66 8.10
C CYS A 31 6.05 -1.37 6.99
N ARG A 32 4.72 -1.40 7.10
CA ARG A 32 3.84 -2.05 6.11
C ARG A 32 3.78 -1.33 4.78
N MET A 33 3.92 -0.02 4.80
CA MET A 33 4.11 0.80 3.61
C MET A 33 5.36 0.39 2.83
N ARG A 34 6.50 0.27 3.53
CA ARG A 34 7.76 -0.13 2.91
C ARG A 34 7.69 -1.54 2.35
N GLU A 35 7.03 -2.46 3.04
CA GLU A 35 6.80 -3.82 2.53
C GLU A 35 5.99 -3.79 1.22
N HIS A 36 4.89 -3.03 1.16
CA HIS A 36 4.10 -2.90 -0.08
C HIS A 36 4.91 -2.27 -1.21
N ILE A 37 5.63 -1.17 -0.94
CA ILE A 37 6.49 -0.51 -1.94
C ILE A 37 7.54 -1.48 -2.46
N HIS A 38 8.23 -2.19 -1.56
CA HIS A 38 9.25 -3.17 -1.93
C HIS A 38 8.67 -4.30 -2.78
N GLN A 39 7.49 -4.82 -2.44
CA GLN A 39 6.85 -5.86 -3.24
C GLN A 39 6.46 -5.37 -4.64
N ILE A 40 6.00 -4.13 -4.76
CA ILE A 40 5.66 -3.52 -6.05
C ILE A 40 6.94 -3.33 -6.88
N THR A 41 7.99 -2.73 -6.31
CA THR A 41 9.23 -2.46 -7.03
C THR A 41 10.02 -3.73 -7.35
N SER A 42 9.94 -4.77 -6.51
CA SER A 42 10.55 -6.07 -6.80
C SER A 42 9.75 -6.92 -7.79
N GLY A 43 8.57 -6.46 -8.24
CA GLY A 43 7.68 -7.23 -9.09
C GLY A 43 7.06 -8.45 -8.39
N SER A 44 7.08 -8.50 -7.06
CA SER A 44 6.46 -9.60 -6.30
C SER A 44 4.94 -9.55 -6.46
N LYS A 45 4.31 -10.70 -6.72
CA LYS A 45 2.84 -10.86 -6.77
C LYS A 45 2.24 -11.42 -5.48
N SER A 46 2.98 -11.27 -4.37
CA SER A 46 2.63 -11.81 -3.06
C SER A 46 1.41 -11.14 -2.42
N THR A 47 1.11 -9.89 -2.77
CA THR A 47 -0.12 -9.22 -2.32
C THR A 47 -1.03 -8.88 -3.48
N VAL A 48 -2.33 -8.79 -3.21
CA VAL A 48 -3.33 -8.35 -4.19
C VAL A 48 -2.98 -6.96 -4.72
N VAL A 49 -2.55 -6.07 -3.82
CA VAL A 49 -2.08 -4.72 -4.18
C VAL A 49 -0.89 -4.77 -5.11
N SER A 50 0.16 -5.55 -4.81
CA SER A 50 1.35 -5.58 -5.66
C SER A 50 1.05 -6.17 -7.03
N ARG A 51 0.26 -7.26 -7.09
CA ARG A 51 -0.20 -7.84 -8.36
C ARG A 51 -1.01 -6.84 -9.19
N TYR A 52 -1.95 -6.16 -8.54
CA TYR A 52 -2.77 -5.15 -9.17
C TYR A 52 -1.94 -4.00 -9.74
N PHE A 53 -1.00 -3.46 -8.95
CA PHE A 53 -0.13 -2.37 -9.38
C PHE A 53 0.84 -2.78 -10.50
N MET A 54 1.28 -4.04 -10.52
CA MET A 54 2.07 -4.56 -11.62
C MET A 54 1.24 -4.65 -12.91
N GLU A 55 0.01 -5.15 -12.85
CA GLU A 55 -0.87 -5.26 -14.02
C GLU A 55 -1.41 -3.91 -14.50
N CYS A 56 -1.76 -3.03 -13.57
CA CYS A 56 -2.33 -1.72 -13.87
C CYS A 56 -1.24 -0.72 -14.27
N SER A 57 -0.18 -0.59 -13.48
CA SER A 57 0.81 0.49 -13.57
C SER A 57 2.21 0.02 -13.98
N GLY A 58 2.40 -1.28 -14.25
CA GLY A 58 3.74 -1.82 -14.54
C GLY A 58 4.69 -1.79 -13.34
N GLY A 59 4.16 -1.67 -12.12
CA GLY A 59 4.97 -1.52 -10.90
C GLY A 59 5.37 -0.08 -10.58
N ASP A 60 4.79 0.90 -11.25
CA ASP A 60 5.04 2.32 -10.95
C ASP A 60 4.42 2.73 -9.60
N ILE A 61 5.29 2.95 -8.62
CA ILE A 61 4.91 3.37 -7.27
C ILE A 61 4.39 4.81 -7.20
N THR A 62 4.65 5.65 -8.22
CA THR A 62 4.13 7.03 -8.23
C THR A 62 2.61 7.05 -8.36
N GLN A 63 2.03 5.96 -8.87
CA GLN A 63 0.60 5.77 -8.97
C GLN A 63 -0.04 5.29 -7.66
N LEU A 64 0.74 5.05 -6.60
CA LEU A 64 0.26 4.60 -5.29
C LEU A 64 0.12 5.80 -4.34
N MET A 65 -1.12 6.18 -4.06
CA MET A 65 -1.44 7.13 -3.01
C MET A 65 -1.81 6.40 -1.73
N ILE A 66 -1.32 6.89 -0.60
CA ILE A 66 -1.61 6.32 0.71
C ILE A 66 -2.24 7.40 1.58
N GLN A 67 -3.35 7.05 2.23
CA GLN A 67 -3.97 7.86 3.26
C GLN A 67 -4.16 7.05 4.54
N GLY A 68 -3.68 7.56 5.67
CA GLY A 68 -4.05 7.04 7.00
C GLY A 68 -5.31 7.74 7.50
N VAL A 69 -6.22 6.99 8.12
CA VAL A 69 -7.45 7.51 8.77
C VAL A 69 -7.27 7.52 10.27
#